data_AF-A0A0L8HBE7-F1
#
_entry.id   AF-A0A0L8HBE7-F1
#
_cell.length_a   1.000
_cell.length_b   1.000
_cell.length_c   1.000
_cell.angle_alpha   90.00
_cell.angle_beta   90.00
_cell.angle_gamma   90.00
#
_symmetry.space_group_name_H-M   'P 1'
#
loop_
_entity.id
_entity.type
_entity.pdbx_description
1 polymer ?
#
loop_
_entity_poly.entity_id
_entity_poly.type
_entity_poly.pdbx_seq_one_letter_code
_entity_poly.pdbx_strand_id
1 'polypeptide(L)'
;MNERTQGAITYMRNYGRLDLFITCNPKWNKIQAELFPGQLYINRHNLVARVFHLKISKLMEFITKSYIFRPRRCRMYTIEWQKEAYLTHIY
;
A
#
# COMPACT_ATOMS: atom_id res chain seq x y z
N MET A 1 11.00 -5.02 -18.65
CA MET A 1 11.12 -5.14 -17.18
C MET A 1 11.10 -3.74 -16.59
N ASN A 2 10.20 -3.44 -15.66
CA ASN A 2 9.97 -2.07 -15.20
C ASN A 2 11.19 -1.55 -14.41
N GLU A 3 11.61 -0.31 -14.65
CA GLU A 3 12.75 0.36 -13.99
C GLU A 3 12.64 0.32 -12.45
N ARG A 4 11.42 0.44 -11.92
CA ARG A 4 11.10 0.33 -10.49
C ARG A 4 11.36 -1.06 -9.93
N THR A 5 11.09 -2.09 -10.73
CA THR A 5 11.34 -3.50 -10.37
C THR A 5 12.84 -3.78 -10.32
N GLN A 6 13.61 -3.22 -11.27
CA GLN A 6 15.08 -3.34 -11.25
C GLN A 6 15.70 -2.64 -10.04
N GLY A 7 15.23 -1.43 -9.69
CA GLY A 7 15.67 -0.72 -8.49
C GLY A 7 15.37 -1.49 -7.19
N ALA A 8 14.16 -2.07 -7.09
CA ALA A 8 13.77 -2.89 -5.95
C ALA A 8 14.61 -4.19 -5.84
N ILE A 9 14.89 -4.88 -6.95
CA ILE A 9 15.73 -6.09 -6.97
C ILE A 9 17.17 -5.76 -6.55
N THR A 10 17.75 -4.68 -7.07
CA THR A 10 19.09 -4.23 -6.69
C THR A 10 19.16 -3.86 -5.20
N TYR A 11 18.13 -3.20 -4.68
CA TYR A 11 18.03 -2.89 -3.26
C TYR A 11 17.94 -4.17 -2.42
N MET A 12 17.08 -5.13 -2.80
CA MET A 12 16.92 -6.38 -2.06
C MET A 12 18.22 -7.19 -2.00
N ARG A 13 19.00 -7.20 -3.08
CA ARG A 13 20.33 -7.84 -3.13
C ARG A 13 21.33 -7.19 -2.19
N ASN A 14 21.29 -5.86 -2.06
CA ASN A 14 22.28 -5.09 -1.29
C ASN A 14 21.92 -4.93 0.19
N TYR A 15 20.63 -4.89 0.53
CA TYR A 15 20.14 -4.50 1.86
C TYR A 15 19.22 -5.53 2.52
N GLY A 16 18.88 -6.64 1.84
CA GLY A 16 18.05 -7.71 2.37
C GLY A 16 16.60 -7.68 1.91
N ARG A 17 15.81 -8.63 2.40
CA ARG A 17 14.44 -8.90 1.93
C ARG A 17 13.47 -7.76 2.31
N LEU A 18 12.48 -7.52 1.45
CA LEU A 18 11.31 -6.71 1.78
C LEU A 18 10.46 -7.46 2.82
N ASP A 19 10.52 -7.02 4.07
CA ASP A 19 9.89 -7.73 5.20
C ASP A 19 8.42 -7.36 5.45
N LEU A 20 7.87 -6.36 4.74
CA LEU A 20 6.53 -5.84 5.03
C LEU A 20 5.70 -5.63 3.77
N PHE A 21 4.61 -6.39 3.67
CA PHE A 21 3.55 -6.21 2.66
C PHE A 21 2.28 -5.74 3.34
N ILE A 22 1.74 -4.61 2.89
CA ILE A 22 0.51 -4.01 3.45
C ILE A 22 -0.48 -3.83 2.31
N THR A 23 -1.63 -4.47 2.43
CA THR A 23 -2.73 -4.31 1.49
C THR A 23 -3.70 -3.24 1.99
N CYS A 24 -4.33 -2.52 1.07
CA CYS A 24 -5.42 -1.60 1.43
C CYS A 24 -6.68 -2.41 1.71
N ASN A 25 -7.33 -2.18 2.85
CA ASN A 25 -8.63 -2.78 3.15
C ASN A 25 -9.74 -1.73 2.96
N PRO A 26 -10.64 -1.90 1.97
CA PRO A 26 -11.71 -0.93 1.68
C PRO A 26 -12.78 -0.86 2.78
N LYS A 27 -12.82 -1.83 3.70
CA LYS A 27 -13.75 -1.86 4.84
C LYS A 27 -13.31 -0.97 6.02
N TRP A 28 -12.24 -0.20 5.88
CA TRP A 28 -11.84 0.73 6.94
C TRP A 28 -12.92 1.77 7.22
N ASN A 29 -13.21 2.01 8.51
CA ASN A 29 -14.25 2.93 8.96
C ASN A 29 -14.13 4.33 8.34
N LYS A 30 -12.91 4.82 8.10
CA LYS A 30 -12.70 6.12 7.43
C LYS A 30 -13.14 6.14 5.97
N ILE A 31 -13.08 5.01 5.27
CA ILE A 31 -13.57 4.89 3.89
C ILE A 31 -15.10 4.78 3.94
N GLN A 32 -15.63 3.95 4.83
CA GLN A 32 -17.08 3.73 4.99
C GLN A 32 -17.82 5.00 5.43
N ALA A 33 -17.24 5.80 6.33
CA ALA A 33 -17.84 7.05 6.81
C ALA A 33 -17.91 8.16 5.74
N GLU A 34 -17.01 8.13 4.76
CA GLU A 34 -16.93 9.11 3.67
C GLU A 34 -17.64 8.60 2.40
N LEU A 35 -18.20 7.39 2.43
CA LEU A 35 -19.01 6.85 1.35
C LEU A 35 -20.46 7.27 1.52
N PHE A 36 -21.06 7.74 0.43
CA PHE A 36 -22.48 8.00 0.39
C PHE A 36 -23.28 6.68 0.42
N PRO A 37 -24.53 6.68 0.93
CA PRO A 37 -25.40 5.50 0.90
C PRO A 37 -25.49 4.92 -0.52
N GLY A 38 -25.19 3.63 -0.67
CA GLY A 38 -25.19 2.94 -1.97
C GLY A 38 -23.95 3.15 -2.84
N GLN A 39 -22.98 3.98 -2.42
CA GLN A 39 -21.74 4.16 -3.16
C GLN A 39 -20.73 3.05 -2.83
N LEU A 40 -20.14 2.45 -3.87
CA LEU A 40 -19.06 1.47 -3.73
C LEU A 40 -17.70 2.18 -3.60
N TYR A 41 -16.83 1.63 -2.75
CA TYR A 41 -15.45 2.09 -2.58
C TYR A 41 -14.67 2.09 -3.90
N ILE A 42 -14.98 1.16 -4.80
CA ILE A 42 -14.35 1.05 -6.11
C ILE A 42 -14.61 2.30 -6.97
N ASN A 43 -15.74 2.98 -6.78
CA ASN A 43 -16.06 4.21 -7.51
C ASN A 43 -15.39 5.45 -6.88
N ARG A 44 -14.70 5.30 -5.75
CA ARG A 44 -14.02 6.40 -5.01
C ARG A 44 -12.54 6.06 -4.78
N HIS A 45 -11.83 5.65 -5.84
CA HIS A 45 -10.40 5.34 -5.77
C HIS A 45 -9.56 6.44 -5.09
N ASN A 46 -9.89 7.72 -5.31
CA ASN A 46 -9.20 8.86 -4.67
C ASN A 46 -9.32 8.85 -3.13
N LEU A 47 -10.50 8.51 -2.60
CA LEU A 47 -10.74 8.40 -1.15
C LEU A 47 -9.92 7.25 -0.56
N VAL A 48 -9.99 6.08 -1.20
CA VAL A 48 -9.25 4.88 -0.81
C VAL A 48 -7.74 5.16 -0.81
N ALA A 49 -7.23 5.78 -1.88
CA ALA A 49 -5.83 6.20 -2.02
C ALA A 49 -5.40 7.15 -0.91
N ARG A 50 -6.19 8.17 -0.63
CA ARG A 50 -5.87 9.15 0.41
C ARG A 50 -5.83 8.50 1.80
N VAL A 51 -6.82 7.67 2.14
CA VAL A 51 -6.85 6.97 3.44
C VAL A 51 -5.69 5.98 3.55
N PHE A 52 -5.37 5.26 2.48
CA PHE A 52 -4.22 4.36 2.42
C PHE A 52 -2.90 5.11 2.64
N HIS A 53 -2.70 6.23 1.93
CA HIS A 53 -1.48 7.03 2.03
C HIS A 53 -1.27 7.60 3.43
N LEU A 54 -2.34 8.05 4.08
CA LEU A 54 -2.29 8.52 5.48
C LEU A 54 -1.90 7.40 6.45
N LYS A 55 -2.38 6.17 6.25
CA LYS A 55 -2.01 5.03 7.09
C LYS A 55 -0.56 4.59 6.87
N ILE A 56 -0.11 4.52 5.61
CA ILE A 56 1.30 4.22 5.30
C ILE A 56 2.22 5.27 5.90
N SER A 57 1.89 6.56 5.79
CA SER A 57 2.69 7.64 6.37
C SER A 57 2.84 7.49 7.89
N LYS A 58 1.74 7.24 8.60
CA LYS A 58 1.76 7.01 10.06
C LYS A 58 2.53 5.75 10.43
N LEU A 59 2.40 4.68 9.66
CA LEU A 59 3.14 3.45 9.92
C LEU A 59 4.63 3.64 9.70
N MET A 60 5.04 4.34 8.64
CA MET A 60 6.44 4.64 8.38
C MET A 60 7.03 5.52 9.48
N GLU A 61 6.27 6.50 9.97
CA GLU A 61 6.66 7.31 11.13
C GLU A 61 6.81 6.45 12.39
N PHE A 62 5.85 5.57 12.68
CA PHE A 62 5.89 4.67 13.82
C PHE A 62 7.09 3.72 13.77
N ILE A 63 7.32 3.07 12.63
CA ILE A 63 8.46 2.17 12.40
C ILE A 63 9.79 2.90 12.59
N THR A 64 9.84 4.16 12.16
CA THR A 64 11.03 5.02 12.30
C THR A 64 11.30 5.36 13.75
N LYS A 65 10.29 5.87 14.45
CA LYS A 65 10.41 6.35 15.82
C LYS A 65 10.63 5.22 16.81
N SER A 66 10.04 4.07 16.54
CA SER A 66 10.11 2.90 17.44
C SER A 66 11.39 2.09 17.25
N TYR A 67 12.30 2.48 16.34
CA TYR A 67 13.55 1.76 16.00
C TYR A 67 13.36 0.24 15.81
N ILE A 68 12.16 -0.21 15.41
CA ILE A 68 11.78 -1.63 15.30
C ILE A 68 12.74 -2.37 14.37
N PHE A 69 13.22 -1.65 13.36
CA PHE A 69 14.27 -2.10 12.49
C PHE A 69 15.49 -1.23 12.80
N ARG A 70 16.62 -1.89 13.04
CA ARG A 70 17.96 -1.31 13.26
C ARG A 70 18.22 -0.05 12.42
N PRO A 71 19.14 0.84 12.85
CA PRO A 71 19.41 2.14 12.19
C PRO A 71 19.46 1.99 10.67
N ARG A 72 18.41 2.48 9.99
CA ARG A 72 18.21 2.21 8.57
C ARG A 72 19.03 3.20 7.74
N ARG A 73 19.83 2.68 6.80
CA ARG A 73 20.62 3.51 5.86
C ARG A 73 19.78 4.10 4.71
N CYS A 74 18.72 3.43 4.27
CA CYS A 74 17.81 3.89 3.21
C CYS A 74 16.39 3.31 3.41
N ARG A 75 15.35 4.04 2.97
CA ARG A 75 13.95 3.56 2.93
C ARG A 75 13.45 3.57 1.50
N MET A 76 12.93 2.44 1.03
CA MET A 76 12.24 2.33 -0.24
C MET A 76 10.96 1.53 -0.01
N TYR A 77 9.85 1.99 -0.59
CA TYR A 77 8.61 1.25 -0.66
C TYR A 77 7.95 1.56 -1.99
N THR A 78 7.23 0.58 -2.53
CA THR A 78 6.44 0.74 -3.74
C THR A 78 4.98 0.60 -3.36
N ILE A 79 4.15 1.46 -3.94
CA ILE A 79 2.69 1.31 -3.86
C ILE A 79 2.23 0.75 -5.20
N GLU A 80 1.61 -0.41 -5.17
CA GLU A 80 1.02 -1.04 -6.35
C GLU A 80 -0.50 -1.10 -6.18
N TRP A 81 -1.21 -0.72 -7.25
CA TRP A 81 -2.66 -0.77 -7.29
C TRP A 81 -3.10 -2.06 -7.97
N GLN A 82 -3.71 -2.95 -7.20
CA GLN A 82 -4.34 -4.14 -7.74
C GLN A 82 -5.74 -3.78 -8.24
N LYS A 83 -5.98 -3.89 -9.55
CA LYS A 83 -7.34 -3.90 -10.09
C LYS A 83 -7.94 -5.25 -9.72
N GLU A 84 -9.08 -5.26 -9.02
CA GLU A 84 -9.89 -6.48 -8.93
C GLU A 84 -10.29 -6.86 -10.35
N ALA A 85 -9.73 -7.96 -10.86
CA ALA A 85 -10.21 -8.53 -12.09
C ALA A 85 -11.62 -9.05 -11.79
N TYR A 86 -12.64 -8.40 -12.37
CA TYR A 86 -13.97 -8.99 -12.41
C TYR A 86 -13.85 -10.29 -13.19
N LEU A 87 -13.81 -11.42 -12.48
CA LEU A 87 -14.02 -12.73 -13.10
C LEU A 87 -15.49 -12.77 -13.55
N THR A 88 -15.75 -12.29 -14.75
CA THR A 88 -16.92 -12.72 -15.52
C THR A 88 -16.70 -14.20 -15.80
N HIS A 89 -17.27 -15.05 -14.96
CA HIS A 89 -17.56 -16.43 -15.34
C HIS A 89 -18.55 -16.35 -16.51
N ILE A 90 -18.00 -16.45 -17.72
CA ILE A 90 -18.78 -16.77 -18.92
C ILE A 90 -19.14 -18.25 -18.76
N TYR A 91 -20.45 -18.53 -18.67
CA TYR A 91 -21.01 -19.88 -18.73
C TYR A 91 -20.72 -20.54 -20.07
#